data_AF-A0A968FTT6-F1
#
_entry.id   AF-A0A968FTT6-F1
#
_cell.length_a   1.000
_cell.length_b   1.000
_cell.length_c   1.000
_cell.angle_alpha   90.00
_cell.angle_beta   90.00
_cell.angle_gamma   90.00
#
_symmetry.space_group_name_H-M   'P 1'
#
loop_
_entity.id
_entity.type
_entity.pdbx_description
1 polymer ?
#
loop_
_entity_poly.entity_id
_entity_poly.type
_entity_poly.pdbx_seq_one_letter_code
_entity_poly.pdbx_strand_id
1 'polypeptide(L)' 'VVVSAMAGETDKLLTMAQEISAHPERREIDMLLSSGERISSALLTIALNAHGCPAMSMTGRQIGLVTDNTHTRAR' A
#
# COMPACT_ATOMS: atom_id res chain seq x y z
N VAL A 1 5.63 13.37 3.61
CA VAL A 1 6.59 12.31 3.20
C VAL A 1 5.80 11.24 2.45
N VAL A 2 6.40 10.61 1.44
CA VAL A 2 5.80 9.48 0.72
C VAL A 2 6.64 8.24 1.01
N VAL A 3 6.00 7.11 1.27
CA VAL A 3 6.66 5.83 1.53
C VAL A 3 6.04 4.71 0.70
N SER A 4 6.88 3.76 0.31
CA SER A 4 6.45 2.50 -0.30
C SER A 4 6.26 1.41 0.77
N ALA A 5 5.77 0.25 0.36
CA ALA A 5 5.86 -0.96 1.17
C ALA A 5 7.32 -1.24 1.59
N MET A 6 7.50 -1.86 2.77
CA MET A 6 8.80 -2.33 3.22
C MET A 6 9.40 -3.33 2.22
N ALA A 7 10.74 -3.37 2.16
CA ALA A 7 11.46 -4.22 1.22
C ALA A 7 11.02 -5.69 1.31
N GLY A 8 10.73 -6.30 0.16
CA GLY A 8 10.27 -7.69 0.04
C GLY A 8 8.78 -7.92 0.33
N GLU A 9 8.07 -6.96 0.92
CA GLU A 9 6.69 -7.19 1.33
C GLU A 9 5.70 -7.17 0.15
N THR A 10 5.99 -6.37 -0.88
CA THR A 10 5.25 -6.42 -2.15
C THR A 10 5.31 -7.81 -2.79
N ASP A 11 6.51 -8.39 -2.89
CA ASP A 11 6.73 -9.70 -3.53
C ASP A 11 6.07 -10.82 -2.73
N LYS A 12 6.13 -10.74 -1.40
CA LYS A 12 5.45 -11.68 -0.51
C LYS A 12 3.94 -11.64 -0.68
N LEU A 13 3.33 -10.44 -0.73
CA LEU A 13 1.89 -10.29 -0.96
C LEU A 13 1.47 -10.85 -2.33
N LEU A 14 2.25 -10.60 -3.39
CA LEU A 14 2.01 -11.18 -4.70
C LEU A 14 2.09 -12.71 -4.68
N THR A 15 3.08 -13.26 -3.97
CA THR A 15 3.25 -14.71 -3.81
C THR A 15 2.02 -15.33 -3.14
N MET A 16 1.54 -14.74 -2.03
CA MET A 16 0.33 -15.19 -1.34
C MET A 16 -0.91 -15.17 -2.26
N ALA A 17 -1.06 -14.14 -3.10
CA ALA A 17 -2.18 -14.10 -4.05
C ALA A 17 -2.09 -15.22 -5.10
N GLN A 18 -0.88 -15.51 -5.59
CA GLN A 18 -0.63 -16.56 -6.57
C GLN A 18 -0.83 -17.96 -6.01
N GLU A 19 -0.55 -18.17 -4.72
CA GLU A 19 -0.85 -19.43 -4.01
C GLU A 19 -2.36 -19.70 -3.94
N ILE A 20 -3.19 -18.65 -3.92
CA ILE A 20 -4.66 -18.77 -3.88
C ILE A 20 -5.25 -18.95 -5.28
N SER A 21 -4.75 -18.20 -6.27
CA SER A 21 -5.22 -18.25 -7.65
C SER A 21 -4.06 -17.99 -8.61
N ALA A 22 -3.93 -18.80 -9.66
CA ALA A 22 -2.97 -18.57 -10.74
C ALA A 22 -3.27 -17.28 -11.53
N HIS A 23 -4.52 -16.81 -11.49
CA HIS A 23 -4.99 -15.62 -12.19
C HIS A 23 -5.83 -14.76 -11.23
N PRO A 24 -5.20 -14.10 -10.24
CA PRO A 24 -5.92 -13.25 -9.31
C PRO A 24 -6.45 -12.01 -10.03
N GLU A 25 -7.66 -11.59 -9.65
CA GLU A 25 -8.27 -10.39 -10.20
C GLU A 25 -7.40 -9.15 -9.95
N ARG A 26 -7.13 -8.37 -11.01
CA ARG A 26 -6.19 -7.23 -10.95
C ARG A 26 -6.58 -6.19 -9.91
N ARG A 27 -7.89 -5.95 -9.76
CA ARG A 27 -8.44 -5.06 -8.74
C ARG A 27 -8.10 -5.53 -7.32
N GLU A 28 -8.15 -6.83 -7.07
CA GLU A 28 -7.85 -7.40 -5.77
C GLU A 28 -6.35 -7.41 -5.49
N ILE A 29 -5.51 -7.58 -6.53
CA ILE A 29 -4.06 -7.36 -6.42
C ILE A 29 -3.76 -5.91 -6.01
N ASP A 30 -4.39 -4.91 -6.64
CA ASP A 30 -4.19 -3.51 -6.24
C ASP A 30 -4.61 -3.28 -4.78
N MET A 31 -5.76 -3.83 -4.36
CA MET A 31 -6.19 -3.76 -2.97
C MET A 31 -5.16 -4.40 -2.03
N LEU A 32 -4.66 -5.59 -2.39
CA LEU A 32 -3.68 -6.31 -1.60
C LEU A 32 -2.37 -5.55 -1.48
N LEU A 33 -1.81 -5.05 -2.59
CA LEU A 33 -0.56 -4.30 -2.60
C LEU A 33 -0.66 -2.98 -1.82
N SER A 34 -1.81 -2.29 -1.94
CA SER A 34 -2.05 -1.06 -1.17
C SER A 34 -1.98 -1.27 0.35
N SER A 35 -2.20 -2.49 0.84
CA SER A 35 -2.08 -2.80 2.26
C SER A 35 -0.64 -2.68 2.76
N GLY A 36 0.36 -3.04 1.97
CA GLY A 36 1.78 -2.95 2.34
C GLY A 36 2.25 -1.50 2.52
N GLU A 37 1.79 -0.61 1.65
CA GLU A 37 2.04 0.84 1.77
C GLU A 37 1.33 1.42 3.00
N ARG A 38 0.09 1.00 3.26
CA ARG A 38 -0.66 1.42 4.45
C ARG A 38 0.03 1.00 5.74
N ILE A 39 0.51 -0.25 5.82
CA ILE A 39 1.30 -0.76 6.96
C ILE A 39 2.54 0.12 7.17
N SER A 40 3.30 0.37 6.10
CA SER A 40 4.54 1.14 6.18
C SER A 40 4.30 2.59 6.60
N SER A 41 3.25 3.23 6.06
CA SER A 41 2.85 4.60 6.42
C SER A 41 2.39 4.72 7.89
N ALA A 42 1.67 3.70 8.40
CA ALA A 42 1.23 3.66 9.78
C ALA A 42 2.41 3.48 10.73
N LEU A 43 3.33 2.56 10.42
CA LEU A 43 4.55 2.34 11.22
C LEU A 43 5.43 3.60 11.28
N LEU A 44 5.65 4.27 10.15
CA LEU A 44 6.40 5.53 10.13
C LEU A 44 5.71 6.61 10.97
N THR A 45 4.39 6.72 10.86
CA THR A 45 3.60 7.69 11.64
C THR A 45 3.73 7.43 13.14
N ILE A 46 3.66 6.17 13.57
CA ILE A 46 3.86 5.78 14.96
C ILE A 46 5.26 6.17 15.43
N ALA A 47 6.30 5.88 14.63
CA ALA A 47 7.68 6.21 14.96
C ALA A 47 7.89 7.73 15.09
N LEU A 48 7.37 8.53 14.14
CA LEU A 48 7.46 10.00 14.19
C LEU A 48 6.79 10.56 15.46
N ASN A 49 5.57 10.10 15.75
CA ASN A 49 4.85 10.52 16.96
C ASN A 49 5.61 10.14 18.23
N ALA A 50 6.24 8.95 18.29
CA ALA A 50 7.07 8.52 19.42
C ALA A 50 8.32 9.40 19.61
N HIS A 51 8.83 10.02 18.54
CA HIS A 51 9.93 10.98 18.56
C HIS A 51 9.48 12.44 18.75
N GLY A 52 8.22 12.67 19.11
CA GLY A 52 7.69 14.03 19.35
C GLY A 52 7.46 14.82 18.05
N CYS A 53 7.44 14.17 16.90
CA CYS A 53 7.10 14.77 15.61
C CYS A 53 5.64 14.44 15.27
N PRO A 54 4.70 15.42 15.35
CA PRO A 54 3.30 15.18 15.03
C PRO A 54 3.14 14.71 13.58
N ALA A 55 2.59 13.51 13.40
CA ALA A 55 2.38 12.91 12.09
C ALA A 55 1.03 12.19 12.00
N MET A 56 0.49 12.12 10.78
CA MET A 56 -0.73 11.40 10.44
C MET A 56 -0.53 10.62 9.14
N SER A 57 -0.92 9.34 9.12
CA SER A 57 -0.89 8.53 7.91
C SER A 57 -2.12 8.83 7.03
N MET A 58 -1.90 8.86 5.72
CA MET A 58 -2.97 9.07 4.74
C MET A 58 -2.78 8.13 3.56
N THR A 59 -3.89 7.67 3.00
CA THR A 59 -3.94 6.96 1.73
C THR A 59 -4.10 7.94 0.57
N GLY A 60 -3.74 7.52 -0.65
CA GLY A 60 -3.97 8.33 -1.86
C GLY A 60 -5.41 8.84 -1.98
N ARG A 61 -6.40 7.97 -1.72
CA ARG A 61 -7.81 8.36 -1.76
C ARG A 61 -8.18 9.44 -0.73
N GLN A 62 -7.58 9.41 0.48
CA GLN A 62 -7.85 10.42 1.52
C GLN A 62 -7.29 11.80 1.17
N ILE A 63 -6.28 11.88 0.31
CA ILE A 63 -5.74 13.15 -0.20
C ILE A 63 -6.36 13.58 -1.54
N GLY A 64 -7.41 12.89 -2.00
CA GLY A 64 -8.09 13.20 -3.25
C GLY A 64 -7.36 12.74 -4.51
N LEU A 65 -6.43 11.79 -4.40
CA LEU A 65 -5.77 11.19 -5.55
C LEU A 65 -6.76 10.26 -6.27
N VAL A 66 -7.12 10.64 -7.49
CA VAL A 66 -8.05 9.93 -8.37
C VAL A 66 -7.26 9.45 -9.58
N THR A 67 -7.38 8.16 -9.91
CA THR A 67 -6.76 7.53 -11.08
C THR A 67 -7.83 6.94 -11.99
N ASP A 68 -7.42 6.49 -13.17
CA ASP A 68 -8.27 5.68 -14.03
C ASP A 68 -8.53 4.25 -13.48
N ASN A 69 -9.33 3.48 -14.23
CA ASN A 69 -9.71 2.11 -13.88
C ASN A 69 -8.71 1.05 -14.40
N THR A 70 -7.52 1.44 -14.86
CA THR A 70 -6.51 0.50 -15.36
C THR A 70 -5.70 -0.10 -14.22
N HIS A 71 -6.35 -0.95 -13.42
CA HIS A 71 -5.75 -1.65 -12.28
C HIS A 71 -4.36 -2.24 -12.62
N THR A 72 -3.44 -2.20 -11.66
CA THR A 72 -1.98 -2.50 -11.76
C THR A 72 -1.13 -1.53 -12.57
N ARG A 73 -1.73 -0.62 -13.35
CA ARG A 73 -1.02 0.37 -14.19
C ARG A 73 -1.67 1.76 -14.21
N ALA A 74 -2.54 2.03 -13.23
CA ALA A 74 -3.32 3.25 -13.20
C ALA A 74 -2.43 4.51 -13.20
N ARG A 75 -2.95 5.57 -13.82
CA ARG A 75 -2.30 6.89 -13.94
C ARG A 75 -3.21 7.97 -13.38
#